data_AF-A0A3D4A874-F1
#
_entry.id   AF-A0A3D4A874-F1
#
_cell.length_a   1.000
_cell.length_b   1.000
_cell.length_c   1.000
_cell.angle_alpha   90.00
_cell.angle_beta   90.00
_cell.angle_gamma   90.00
#
_symmetry.space_group_name_H-M   'P 1'
#
loop_
_entity.id
_entity.type
_entity.pdbx_description
1 polymer ?
#
loop_
_entity_poly.entity_id
_entity_poly.type
_entity_poly.pdbx_seq_one_letter_code
_entity_poly.pdbx_strand_id
1 'polypeptide(L)'
;KVEGAGQGGEMTIKIKGDKARIDATPKMTTIIDGKTGEITNLMNDRKKVLRISAEKMKAAAEMIGKFNGKNETVEKAKLTPTGQKETIGGYETEQYVYETPSFKATYWIASKYPDGAAILKQLQSLNSEAWNPKRIGMPDYRDFPGLPLKTIVS
;
A
#
# COMPACT_ATOMS: atom_id res chain seq x y z
N LYS A 1 -23.40 6.07 -2.36
CA LYS A 1 -22.56 5.72 -3.53
C LYS A 1 -21.16 6.26 -3.26
N VAL A 2 -20.28 5.44 -2.69
CA VAL A 2 -18.89 5.85 -2.49
C VAL A 2 -18.20 5.53 -3.80
N GLU A 3 -18.03 6.54 -4.64
CA GLU A 3 -17.26 6.44 -5.87
C GLU A 3 -15.82 6.12 -5.50
N GLY A 4 -15.46 4.84 -5.61
CA GLY A 4 -14.06 4.43 -5.73
C GLY A 4 -13.53 5.08 -7.00
N ALA A 5 -12.75 6.13 -6.83
CA ALA A 5 -12.06 6.79 -7.92
C ALA A 5 -11.00 5.83 -8.45
N GLY A 6 -11.42 4.90 -9.32
CA GLY A 6 -10.55 4.26 -10.28
C GLY A 6 -9.89 5.35 -11.10
N GLN A 7 -8.56 5.40 -11.05
CA GLN A 7 -7.76 6.14 -12.01
C GLN A 7 -6.37 5.53 -12.01
N GLY A 8 -6.14 4.65 -12.98
CA GLY A 8 -4.84 4.12 -13.32
C GLY A 8 -3.84 5.27 -13.44
N GLY A 9 -2.92 5.31 -12.48
CA GLY A 9 -1.82 6.25 -12.40
C GLY A 9 -0.64 5.54 -11.79
N GLU A 10 0.57 5.87 -12.23
CA GLU A 10 1.79 5.35 -11.66
C GLU A 10 1.86 5.75 -10.17
N MET A 11 1.84 4.76 -9.28
CA MET A 11 2.00 4.97 -7.84
C MET A 11 3.45 4.65 -7.46
N THR A 12 4.19 5.66 -7.01
CA THR A 12 5.57 5.49 -6.52
C THR A 12 5.57 5.43 -5.00
N ILE A 13 6.12 4.36 -4.43
CA ILE A 13 6.33 4.24 -2.98
C ILE A 13 7.82 4.44 -2.69
N LYS A 14 8.15 5.45 -1.87
CA LYS A 14 9.51 5.75 -1.37
C LYS A 14 9.56 5.48 0.12
N ILE A 15 10.58 4.75 0.56
CA ILE A 15 10.73 4.38 1.98
C ILE A 15 12.10 4.80 2.45
N LYS A 16 12.15 5.40 3.65
CA LYS A 16 13.39 5.79 4.31
C LYS A 16 13.25 5.57 5.81
N GLY A 17 13.84 4.48 6.30
CA GLY A 17 13.71 4.07 7.70
C GLY A 17 12.25 3.87 8.06
N ASP A 18 11.79 4.53 9.12
CA ASP A 18 10.41 4.45 9.61
C ASP A 18 9.41 5.33 8.85
N LYS A 19 9.78 5.92 7.71
CA LYS A 19 8.89 6.80 6.93
C LYS A 19 8.61 6.21 5.55
N ALA A 20 7.35 6.28 5.14
CA ALA A 20 6.93 5.95 3.78
C ALA A 20 6.29 7.17 3.11
N ARG A 21 6.51 7.32 1.81
CA ARG A 21 5.83 8.29 0.96
C ARG A 21 5.26 7.57 -0.23
N ILE A 22 3.97 7.73 -0.47
CA ILE A 22 3.24 7.16 -1.59
C ILE A 22 2.82 8.33 -2.47
N ASP A 23 3.39 8.42 -3.66
CA ASP A 23 3.05 9.42 -4.67
C ASP A 23 2.10 8.75 -5.68
N ALA A 24 0.81 9.10 -5.63
CA ALA A 24 -0.19 8.79 -6.64
C ALA A 24 -0.32 10.01 -7.57
N THR A 25 0.74 10.25 -8.35
CA THR A 25 0.90 11.44 -9.20
C THR A 25 -0.14 11.46 -10.32
N PRO A 26 -0.68 12.64 -10.70
CA PRO A 26 -0.42 13.96 -10.10
C PRO A 26 -1.27 14.28 -8.87
N LYS A 27 -2.23 13.44 -8.49
CA LYS A 27 -3.36 13.84 -7.64
C LYS A 27 -3.07 13.90 -6.16
N MET A 28 -2.32 12.93 -5.64
CA MET A 28 -2.18 12.75 -4.21
C MET A 28 -0.79 12.28 -3.81
N THR A 29 -0.26 12.83 -2.73
CA THR A 29 0.92 12.31 -2.04
C THR A 29 0.55 11.99 -0.60
N THR A 30 0.82 10.77 -0.15
CA THR A 30 0.61 10.34 1.23
C THR A 30 1.95 10.12 1.90
N ILE A 31 2.20 10.74 3.05
CA ILE A 31 3.40 10.54 3.86
C ILE A 31 2.97 9.87 5.15
N ILE A 32 3.62 8.78 5.52
CA ILE A 32 3.36 7.99 6.72
C ILE A 32 4.62 8.04 7.57
N ASP A 33 4.47 8.45 8.82
CA ASP A 33 5.50 8.36 9.85
C ASP A 33 5.21 7.15 10.74
N GLY A 34 5.96 6.06 10.53
CA GLY A 34 5.80 4.80 11.24
C GLY A 34 6.24 4.84 12.71
N LYS A 35 7.00 5.87 13.15
CA LYS A 35 7.32 6.04 14.58
C LYS A 35 6.14 6.60 15.35
N THR A 36 5.50 7.61 14.78
CA THR A 36 4.42 8.35 15.44
C THR A 36 3.03 7.83 15.04
N GLY A 37 2.92 7.08 13.95
CA GLY A 37 1.67 6.63 13.36
C GLY A 37 0.90 7.74 12.63
N GLU A 38 1.53 8.89 12.40
CA GLU A 38 0.94 10.02 11.72
C GLU A 38 0.87 9.81 10.21
N ILE A 39 -0.25 10.21 9.60
CA ILE A 39 -0.45 10.21 8.15
C ILE A 39 -0.71 11.63 7.69
N THR A 40 0.03 12.06 6.67
CA THR A 40 -0.16 13.35 5.99
C THR A 40 -0.53 13.10 4.53
N ASN A 41 -1.76 13.44 4.15
CA ASN A 41 -2.23 13.41 2.77
C ASN A 41 -2.14 14.82 2.17
N LEU A 42 -1.43 14.94 1.06
CA LEU A 42 -1.35 16.13 0.22
C LEU A 42 -2.23 15.89 -1.01
N MET A 43 -3.32 16.65 -1.13
CA MET A 43 -4.20 16.64 -2.29
C MET A 43 -3.71 17.73 -3.26
N ASN A 44 -2.86 17.34 -4.20
CA ASN A 44 -2.11 18.27 -5.05
C ASN A 44 -3.03 19.12 -5.94
N ASP A 45 -4.10 18.54 -6.50
CA ASP A 45 -5.09 19.26 -7.32
C ASP A 45 -5.75 20.42 -6.58
N ARG A 46 -6.00 20.24 -5.27
CA ARG A 46 -6.73 21.22 -4.43
C ARG A 46 -5.81 22.04 -3.54
N LYS A 47 -4.49 21.79 -3.59
CA LYS A 47 -3.48 22.39 -2.69
C LYS A 47 -3.89 22.26 -1.20
N LYS A 48 -4.46 21.12 -0.82
CA LYS A 48 -4.89 20.85 0.57
C LYS A 48 -3.98 19.83 1.23
N VAL A 49 -3.68 20.06 2.50
CA VAL A 49 -2.96 19.12 3.35
C VAL A 49 -3.88 18.66 4.46
N LEU A 50 -4.08 17.35 4.56
CA LEU A 50 -4.79 16.71 5.65
C LEU A 50 -3.78 15.93 6.49
N ARG A 51 -3.63 16.32 7.76
CA ARG A 51 -2.77 15.65 8.72
C ARG A 51 -3.62 14.92 9.75
N ILE A 52 -3.40 13.62 9.87
CA ILE A 52 -4.14 12.71 10.73
C ILE A 52 -3.16 12.14 11.75
N SER A 53 -3.35 12.50 13.02
CA SER A 53 -2.56 11.94 14.11
C SER A 53 -2.91 10.48 14.36
N ALA A 54 -2.01 9.72 14.99
CA ALA A 54 -2.27 8.33 15.38
C ALA A 54 -3.50 8.18 16.28
N GLU A 55 -3.77 9.14 17.17
CA GLU A 55 -4.96 9.13 18.01
C GLU A 55 -6.25 9.27 17.19
N LYS A 56 -6.25 10.15 16.19
CA LYS A 56 -7.39 10.31 15.28
C LYS A 56 -7.56 9.09 14.37
N MET A 57 -6.46 8.47 13.94
CA MET A 57 -6.47 7.19 13.24
C MET A 57 -7.08 6.08 14.10
N LYS A 58 -6.68 5.99 15.38
CA LYS A 58 -7.21 5.02 16.32
C LYS A 58 -8.70 5.24 16.56
N ALA A 59 -9.11 6.48 16.83
CA ALA A 59 -10.51 6.83 17.01
C ALA A 59 -11.36 6.56 15.76
N ALA A 60 -10.84 6.87 14.56
CA ALA A 60 -11.49 6.54 13.30
C ALA A 60 -11.60 5.03 13.10
N ALA A 61 -10.55 4.26 13.40
CA ALA A 61 -10.57 2.80 13.32
C ALA A 61 -11.55 2.19 14.31
N GLU A 62 -11.64 2.71 15.54
CA GLU A 62 -12.60 2.29 16.56
C GLU A 62 -14.04 2.65 16.16
N MET A 63 -14.26 3.81 15.54
CA MET A 63 -15.58 4.23 15.07
C MET A 63 -16.03 3.41 13.84
N ILE A 64 -15.12 3.09 12.91
CA ILE A 64 -15.38 2.17 11.79
C ILE A 64 -15.66 0.76 12.33
N GLY A 65 -14.91 0.28 13.32
CA GLY A 65 -15.14 -1.01 13.96
C GLY A 65 -16.49 -1.10 14.69
N LYS A 66 -17.00 0.04 15.19
CA LYS A 66 -18.33 0.13 15.81
C LYS A 66 -19.48 0.25 14.80
N PHE A 67 -19.24 0.80 13.62
CA PHE A 67 -20.24 0.90 12.55
C PHE A 67 -20.30 -0.34 11.64
N ASN A 68 -19.19 -1.07 11.47
CA ASN A 68 -19.19 -2.40 10.88
C ASN A 68 -19.57 -3.45 11.92
N GLY A 69 -20.82 -3.38 12.39
CA GLY A 69 -21.47 -4.48 13.08
C GLY A 69 -21.73 -5.64 12.11
N LYS A 70 -20.69 -6.41 11.80
CA LYS A 70 -20.69 -7.84 11.43
C LYS A 70 -19.30 -8.22 10.95
N ASN A 71 -18.87 -9.39 11.40
CA ASN A 71 -17.74 -10.14 10.88
C ASN A 71 -17.80 -10.24 9.35
N GLU A 72 -17.18 -9.32 8.63
CA GLU A 72 -16.53 -9.69 7.39
C GLU A 72 -15.16 -10.16 7.81
N THR A 73 -15.02 -11.48 7.92
CA THR A 73 -13.74 -12.11 7.63
C THR A 73 -13.32 -11.57 6.27
N VAL A 74 -12.51 -10.50 6.27
CA VAL A 74 -11.78 -10.05 5.09
C VAL A 74 -10.96 -11.27 4.71
N GLU A 75 -11.50 -12.07 3.80
CA GLU A 75 -10.82 -13.23 3.25
C GLU A 75 -9.47 -12.68 2.82
N LYS A 76 -8.38 -13.23 3.39
CA LYS A 76 -7.03 -12.76 3.10
C LYS A 76 -6.85 -12.90 1.60
N ALA A 77 -7.08 -11.82 0.84
CA ALA A 77 -6.79 -11.79 -0.56
C ALA A 77 -5.31 -12.17 -0.69
N LYS A 78 -5.04 -13.17 -1.51
CA LYS A 78 -3.68 -13.66 -1.71
C LYS A 78 -3.14 -13.05 -2.99
N LEU A 79 -1.87 -12.71 -2.94
CA LEU A 79 -1.13 -12.35 -4.12
C LEU A 79 -1.10 -13.57 -5.06
N THR A 80 -1.67 -13.44 -6.25
CA THR A 80 -1.82 -14.55 -7.20
C THR A 80 -0.92 -14.31 -8.42
N PRO A 81 0.04 -15.21 -8.72
CA PRO A 81 0.88 -15.07 -9.90
C PRO A 81 0.05 -15.21 -11.18
N THR A 82 0.30 -14.36 -12.17
CA THR A 82 -0.35 -14.48 -13.49
C THR A 82 0.51 -15.23 -14.50
N GLY A 83 1.78 -15.47 -14.16
CA GLY A 83 2.79 -16.06 -15.05
C GLY A 83 3.33 -15.10 -16.13
N GLN A 84 2.83 -13.85 -16.18
CA GLN A 84 3.41 -12.84 -17.08
C GLN A 84 4.74 -12.34 -16.52
N LYS A 85 5.72 -12.12 -17.40
CA LYS A 85 7.04 -11.60 -17.04
C LYS A 85 7.38 -10.35 -17.84
N GLU A 86 8.03 -9.39 -17.20
CA GLU A 86 8.49 -8.14 -17.81
C GLU A 86 9.88 -7.81 -17.27
N THR A 87 10.74 -7.22 -18.10
CA THR A 87 12.02 -6.69 -17.65
C THR A 87 11.85 -5.23 -17.26
N ILE A 88 12.04 -4.91 -15.98
CA ILE A 88 11.91 -3.55 -15.45
C ILE A 88 13.26 -3.11 -14.90
N GLY A 89 13.83 -2.04 -15.48
CA GLY A 89 15.13 -1.52 -15.04
C GLY A 89 16.27 -2.53 -15.12
N GLY A 90 16.20 -3.49 -16.05
CA GLY A 90 17.19 -4.56 -16.22
C GLY A 90 16.97 -5.79 -15.33
N TYR A 91 15.89 -5.84 -14.55
CA TYR A 91 15.55 -6.98 -13.69
C TYR A 91 14.33 -7.73 -14.22
N GLU A 92 14.40 -9.05 -14.25
CA GLU A 92 13.24 -9.90 -14.55
C GLU A 92 12.23 -9.79 -13.40
N THR A 93 11.01 -9.42 -13.76
CA THR A 93 9.87 -9.36 -12.86
C THR A 93 8.78 -10.31 -13.31
N GLU A 94 8.03 -10.86 -12.36
CA GLU A 94 6.81 -11.60 -12.63
C GLU A 94 5.60 -10.82 -12.12
N GLN A 95 4.50 -10.89 -12.85
CA GLN A 95 3.27 -10.19 -12.54
C GLN A 95 2.43 -11.00 -11.56
N TYR A 96 1.92 -10.29 -10.55
CA TYR A 96 1.01 -10.80 -9.56
C TYR A 96 -0.21 -9.89 -9.47
N VAL A 97 -1.38 -10.47 -9.21
CA VAL A 97 -2.62 -9.73 -8.99
C VAL A 97 -3.05 -9.91 -7.53
N TYR A 98 -3.49 -8.80 -6.94
CA TYR A 98 -4.12 -8.75 -5.64
C TYR A 98 -5.51 -8.13 -5.80
N GLU A 99 -6.54 -8.87 -5.44
CA GLU A 99 -7.92 -8.43 -5.59
C GLU A 99 -8.69 -8.67 -4.29
N THR A 100 -9.32 -7.61 -3.80
CA THR A 100 -10.28 -7.62 -2.70
C THR A 100 -11.56 -6.96 -3.19
N PRO A 101 -12.70 -7.13 -2.49
CA PRO A 101 -13.95 -6.44 -2.85
C PRO A 101 -13.83 -4.91 -2.97
N SER A 102 -12.81 -4.30 -2.36
CA SER A 102 -12.62 -2.84 -2.29
C SER A 102 -11.34 -2.32 -2.95
N PHE A 103 -10.46 -3.21 -3.42
CA PHE A 103 -9.13 -2.84 -3.94
C PHE A 103 -8.58 -3.89 -4.89
N LYS A 104 -8.14 -3.48 -6.07
CA LYS A 104 -7.45 -4.31 -7.06
C LYS A 104 -6.13 -3.68 -7.43
N ALA A 105 -5.05 -4.48 -7.42
CA ALA A 105 -3.75 -4.03 -7.87
C ALA A 105 -2.95 -5.15 -8.54
N THR A 106 -2.13 -4.76 -9.50
CA THR A 106 -1.17 -5.59 -10.20
C THR A 106 0.24 -5.19 -9.77
N TYR A 107 1.05 -6.16 -9.36
CA TYR A 107 2.42 -5.98 -8.90
C TYR A 107 3.38 -6.70 -9.84
N TRP A 108 4.44 -6.03 -10.26
CA TRP A 108 5.56 -6.64 -10.98
C TRP A 108 6.71 -6.83 -10.00
N ILE A 109 6.99 -8.09 -9.65
CA ILE A 109 7.86 -8.45 -8.54
C ILE A 109 9.16 -9.05 -9.07
N ALA A 110 10.29 -8.44 -8.71
CA ALA A 110 11.62 -8.98 -8.95
C ALA A 110 12.05 -9.87 -7.80
N SER A 111 12.12 -11.18 -8.03
CA SER A 111 12.64 -12.14 -7.05
C SER A 111 14.16 -12.02 -6.84
N LYS A 112 14.88 -11.48 -7.83
CA LYS A 112 16.35 -11.38 -7.86
C LYS A 112 16.85 -9.93 -7.86
N TYR A 113 16.20 -9.05 -7.10
CA TYR A 113 16.68 -7.67 -6.94
C TYR A 113 17.81 -7.62 -5.88
N PRO A 114 18.94 -6.94 -6.14
CA PRO A 114 20.02 -6.79 -5.16
C PRO A 114 19.48 -6.09 -3.91
N ASP A 115 19.85 -6.58 -2.73
CA ASP A 115 19.33 -6.10 -1.44
C ASP A 115 17.80 -6.20 -1.28
N GLY A 116 17.09 -6.90 -2.17
CA GLY A 116 15.63 -7.00 -2.15
C GLY A 116 15.09 -7.51 -0.81
N ALA A 117 15.77 -8.47 -0.18
CA ALA A 117 15.42 -8.96 1.16
C ALA A 117 15.60 -7.91 2.26
N ALA A 118 16.64 -7.07 2.19
CA ALA A 118 16.86 -6.00 3.14
C ALA A 118 15.83 -4.88 2.98
N ILE A 119 15.48 -4.53 1.74
CA ILE A 119 14.45 -3.54 1.42
C ILE A 119 13.07 -4.06 1.84
N LEU A 120 12.75 -5.33 1.57
CA LEU A 120 11.53 -5.97 2.04
C LEU A 120 11.46 -5.98 3.57
N LYS A 121 12.57 -6.24 4.27
CA LYS A 121 12.62 -6.19 5.73
C LYS A 121 12.31 -4.78 6.26
N GLN A 122 12.79 -3.73 5.58
CA GLN A 122 12.44 -2.34 5.92
C GLN A 122 10.98 -2.02 5.62
N LEU A 123 10.44 -2.51 4.49
CA LEU A 123 9.01 -2.45 4.17
C LEU A 123 8.16 -3.11 5.27
N GLN A 124 8.61 -4.26 5.78
CA GLN A 124 7.93 -5.01 6.83
C GLN A 124 8.07 -4.36 8.21
N SER A 125 9.12 -3.57 8.48
CA SER A 125 9.26 -2.85 9.75
C SER A 125 8.33 -1.65 9.86
N LEU A 126 7.85 -1.11 8.73
CA LEU A 126 6.80 -0.08 8.73
C LEU A 126 5.46 -0.61 9.27
N ASN A 127 5.28 -1.93 9.29
CA ASN A 127 4.08 -2.65 9.72
C ASN A 127 3.92 -2.57 11.27
N SER A 128 3.67 -1.35 11.75
CA SER A 128 3.38 -1.00 13.14
C SER A 128 1.88 -1.11 13.42
N GLU A 129 1.46 -1.16 14.69
CA GLU A 129 0.03 -1.14 15.05
C GLU A 129 -0.74 0.05 14.45
N ALA A 130 -0.03 1.17 14.17
CA ALA A 130 -0.58 2.36 13.55
C ALA A 130 -0.69 2.26 12.01
N TRP A 131 0.18 1.48 11.36
CA TRP A 131 0.17 1.25 9.92
C TRP A 131 0.13 -0.25 9.61
N ASN A 132 -1.09 -0.78 9.56
CA ASN A 132 -1.34 -2.14 9.10
C ASN A 132 -1.91 -2.08 7.67
N PRO A 133 -1.19 -2.51 6.63
CA PRO A 133 -1.63 -2.44 5.25
C PRO A 133 -2.95 -3.21 5.03
N LYS A 134 -3.21 -4.23 5.86
CA LYS A 134 -4.48 -4.98 5.85
C LYS A 134 -5.69 -4.12 6.23
N ARG A 135 -5.53 -3.08 7.05
CA ARG A 135 -6.62 -2.17 7.43
C ARG A 135 -7.06 -1.24 6.30
N ILE A 136 -6.18 -1.02 5.32
CA ILE A 136 -6.46 -0.19 4.15
C ILE A 136 -6.59 -1.02 2.86
N GLY A 137 -6.72 -2.35 2.99
CA GLY A 137 -6.91 -3.26 1.86
C GLY A 137 -5.68 -3.47 0.99
N MET A 138 -4.47 -3.11 1.44
CA MET A 138 -3.21 -3.42 0.74
C MET A 138 -2.67 -4.79 1.17
N PRO A 139 -1.97 -5.51 0.28
CA PRO A 139 -1.32 -6.77 0.63
C PRO A 139 -0.21 -6.56 1.67
N ASP A 140 0.03 -7.58 2.47
CA ASP A 140 1.16 -7.59 3.39
C ASP A 140 2.45 -7.84 2.59
N TYR A 141 3.45 -6.97 2.73
CA TYR A 141 4.73 -7.13 2.04
C TYR A 141 5.49 -8.40 2.48
N ARG A 142 5.06 -9.08 3.55
CA ARG A 142 5.54 -10.41 3.93
C ARG A 142 5.10 -11.52 2.98
N ASP A 143 3.99 -11.32 2.28
CA ASP A 143 3.46 -12.28 1.31
C ASP A 143 4.10 -12.12 -0.09
N PHE A 144 5.02 -11.17 -0.27
CA PHE A 144 5.67 -10.91 -1.56
C PHE A 144 6.88 -11.84 -1.76
N PRO A 145 6.97 -12.55 -2.89
CA PRO A 145 8.11 -13.42 -3.20
C PRO A 145 9.39 -12.66 -3.62
N GLY A 146 9.37 -11.33 -3.61
CA GLY A 146 10.45 -10.47 -4.05
C GLY A 146 10.09 -8.99 -3.94
N LEU A 147 10.93 -8.12 -4.49
CA LEU A 147 10.71 -6.68 -4.43
C LEU A 147 9.73 -6.23 -5.53
N PRO A 148 8.59 -5.61 -5.21
CA PRO A 148 7.74 -5.02 -6.24
C PRO A 148 8.44 -3.81 -6.86
N LEU A 149 8.72 -3.87 -8.16
CA LEU A 149 9.35 -2.78 -8.91
C LEU A 149 8.33 -1.85 -9.56
N LYS A 150 7.10 -2.34 -9.78
CA LYS A 150 6.00 -1.57 -10.38
C LYS A 150 4.68 -2.06 -9.83
N THR A 151 3.80 -1.12 -9.50
CA THR A 151 2.45 -1.40 -9.00
C THR A 151 1.44 -0.60 -9.81
N ILE A 152 0.40 -1.25 -10.30
CA ILE A 152 -0.71 -0.64 -11.03
C ILE A 152 -1.98 -0.90 -10.23
N VAL A 153 -2.64 0.15 -9.75
CA VAL A 153 -3.94 0.03 -9.06
C VAL A 153 -5.05 0.19 -10.09
N SER A 154 -6.09 -0.64 -9.99
CA SER A 154 -7.28 -0.65 -10.87
C SER A 154 -8.53 -0.22 -10.12
#